data_AF-A0A383CVH6-F1
#
_entry.id   AF-A0A383CVH6-F1
#
_cell.length_a   1.000
_cell.length_b   1.000
_cell.length_c   1.000
_cell.angle_alpha   90.00
_cell.angle_beta   90.00
_cell.angle_gamma   90.00
#
_symmetry.space_group_name_H-M   'P 1'
#
loop_
_entity.id
_entity.type
_entity.pdbx_description
1 polymer ?
#
loop_
_entity_poly.entity_id
_entity_poly.type
_entity_poly.pdbx_seq_one_letter_code
_entity_poly.pdbx_strand_id
1 'polypeptide(L)'
;MKDDSGSKGGSECRGHDWVWLGDNLMDENNFNMAIRKYLKKVGINSQREIEQAVNAAIDAAKLSGGEILHARMRLQIDEIDLDLTIEGEIGLA
;
A
#
# COMPACT_ATOMS: atom_id res chain seq x y z
N MET A 1 48.97 -12.38 -4.50
CA MET A 1 48.46 -12.08 -3.15
C MET A 1 48.16 -10.60 -3.08
N LYS A 2 47.04 -10.22 -2.47
CA LYS A 2 46.64 -8.82 -2.31
C LYS A 2 47.51 -8.16 -1.23
N ASP A 3 47.85 -6.91 -1.49
CA ASP A 3 48.56 -6.05 -0.54
C ASP A 3 47.56 -5.57 0.53
N ASP A 4 47.92 -5.76 1.79
CA ASP A 4 47.19 -5.27 2.95
C ASP A 4 47.80 -3.96 3.47
N SER A 5 46.90 -3.13 3.99
CA SER A 5 47.08 -2.11 5.03
C SER A 5 47.63 -0.72 4.65
N GLY A 6 46.89 0.32 5.06
CA GLY A 6 47.43 1.69 5.08
C GLY A 6 46.42 2.82 5.06
N SER A 7 45.60 2.95 6.10
CA SER A 7 44.74 4.10 6.40
C SER A 7 45.48 5.44 6.31
N LYS A 8 44.89 6.46 5.64
CA LYS A 8 44.78 7.83 6.17
C LYS A 8 43.55 8.53 5.56
N GLY A 9 42.55 8.76 6.40
CA GLY A 9 41.48 9.71 6.13
C GLY A 9 42.05 11.12 6.01
N GLY A 10 41.86 11.72 4.83
CA GLY A 10 42.00 13.15 4.61
C GLY A 10 40.59 13.74 4.56
N SER A 11 40.20 14.45 5.61
CA SER A 11 39.02 15.31 5.63
C SER A 11 39.20 16.42 4.61
N GLU A 12 38.56 16.31 3.44
CA GLU A 12 38.44 17.42 2.52
C GLU A 12 37.13 18.16 2.80
N CYS A 13 37.24 19.22 3.59
CA CYS A 13 36.18 20.20 3.80
C CYS A 13 36.11 21.08 2.54
N ARG A 14 35.06 20.95 1.73
CA ARG A 14 34.71 21.93 0.70
C ARG A 14 33.22 22.29 0.74
N GLY A 15 32.98 23.59 0.96
CA GLY A 15 31.92 24.36 0.32
C GLY A 15 30.51 24.25 0.90
N HIS A 16 30.15 25.22 1.74
CA HIS A 16 28.77 25.65 1.99
C HIS A 16 28.07 25.98 0.66
N ASP A 17 27.06 25.19 0.29
CA ASP A 17 25.68 25.68 0.16
C ASP A 17 24.74 24.47 0.07
N TRP A 18 24.34 23.94 1.22
CA TRP A 18 23.20 23.03 1.31
C TRP A 18 22.08 23.82 1.96
N VAL A 19 21.19 24.40 1.15
CA VAL A 19 19.88 24.73 1.68
C VAL A 19 19.21 23.39 1.98
N TRP A 20 19.25 22.97 3.24
CA TRP A 20 18.35 21.96 3.79
C TRP A 20 16.93 22.55 3.73
N LEU A 21 16.31 22.60 2.55
CA LEU A 21 14.85 22.73 2.42
C LEU A 21 14.26 21.34 2.60
N GLY A 22 14.51 20.77 3.78
CA GLY A 22 14.09 19.44 4.17
C GLY A 22 13.31 19.47 5.47
N ASP A 23 12.71 20.60 5.82
CA ASP A 23 11.63 20.62 6.80
C ASP A 23 10.40 20.00 6.12
N ASN A 24 10.42 18.67 6.06
CA ASN A 24 9.26 17.86 5.73
C ASN A 24 8.21 18.17 6.80
N LEU A 25 7.24 19.01 6.45
CA LEU A 25 6.17 19.56 7.29
C LEU A 25 5.26 18.47 7.92
N MET A 26 5.51 17.19 7.63
CA MET A 26 4.86 16.01 8.16
C MET A 26 5.89 14.90 8.38
N ASP A 27 5.70 14.08 9.41
CA ASP A 27 6.45 12.82 9.56
C ASP A 27 6.01 11.84 8.46
N GLU A 28 6.66 11.95 7.30
CA GLU A 28 6.42 11.16 6.11
C GLU A 28 6.55 9.66 6.38
N ASN A 29 7.43 9.25 7.30
CA ASN A 29 7.56 7.86 7.70
C ASN A 29 6.31 7.40 8.46
N ASN A 30 5.85 8.16 9.44
CA ASN A 30 4.62 7.86 10.17
C ASN A 30 3.39 7.85 9.25
N PHE A 31 3.29 8.82 8.35
CA PHE A 31 2.20 8.90 7.37
C PHE A 31 2.16 7.67 6.44
N ASN A 32 3.30 7.32 5.83
CA ASN A 32 3.40 6.14 4.96
C ASN A 32 3.10 4.84 5.71
N MET A 33 3.56 4.72 6.96
CA MET A 33 3.27 3.57 7.80
C MET A 33 1.78 3.47 8.15
N ALA A 34 1.12 4.60 8.44
CA ALA A 34 -0.31 4.66 8.71
C ALA A 34 -1.13 4.23 7.48
N ILE A 35 -0.80 4.74 6.28
CA ILE A 35 -1.45 4.33 5.02
C ILE A 35 -1.31 2.83 4.80
N ARG A 36 -0.09 2.29 4.90
CA ARG A 36 0.15 0.84 4.69
C ARG A 36 -0.63 -0.01 5.68
N LYS A 37 -0.66 0.39 6.95
CA LYS A 37 -1.43 -0.31 7.99
C LYS A 37 -2.93 -0.28 7.66
N TYR A 38 -3.45 0.85 7.22
CA TYR A 38 -4.84 1.00 6.80
C TYR A 38 -5.16 0.10 5.60
N LEU A 39 -4.41 0.21 4.51
CA LEU A 39 -4.62 -0.59 3.30
C LEU A 39 -4.50 -2.10 3.56
N LYS A 40 -3.59 -2.52 4.44
CA LYS A 40 -3.49 -3.92 4.86
C LYS A 40 -4.75 -4.37 5.59
N LYS A 41 -5.29 -3.55 6.50
CA LYS A 41 -6.54 -3.85 7.21
C LYS A 41 -7.71 -3.96 6.24
N VAL A 42 -7.83 -3.01 5.30
CA VAL A 42 -8.85 -3.01 4.25
C VAL A 42 -8.75 -4.30 3.42
N GLY A 43 -7.57 -4.61 2.87
CA GLY A 43 -7.38 -5.79 2.02
C GLY A 43 -7.75 -7.10 2.71
N ILE A 44 -7.27 -7.31 3.95
CA ILE A 44 -7.56 -8.54 4.71
C ILE A 44 -9.05 -8.66 5.03
N ASN A 45 -9.70 -7.57 5.42
CA ASN A 45 -11.13 -7.59 5.73
C ASN A 45 -11.96 -7.83 4.46
N SER A 46 -11.73 -7.06 3.40
CA SER A 46 -12.46 -7.20 2.14
C SER A 46 -12.36 -8.61 1.58
N GLN A 47 -11.18 -9.24 1.64
CA GLN A 47 -11.01 -10.62 1.21
C GLN A 47 -11.92 -11.58 2.00
N ARG A 48 -11.92 -11.51 3.34
CA ARG A 48 -12.73 -12.41 4.18
C ARG A 48 -14.22 -12.24 3.92
N GLU A 49 -14.67 -10.99 3.76
CA GLU A 49 -16.08 -10.69 3.46
C GLU A 49 -16.48 -11.22 2.08
N ILE A 50 -15.63 -11.04 1.06
CA ILE A 50 -15.87 -11.58 -0.29
C ILE A 50 -15.96 -13.11 -0.25
N GLU A 51 -15.02 -13.79 0.40
CA GLU A 51 -15.02 -15.25 0.52
C GLU A 51 -16.30 -15.76 1.20
N GLN A 52 -16.72 -15.14 2.30
CA GLN A 52 -17.95 -15.51 3.00
C GLN A 52 -19.20 -15.28 2.14
N ALA A 53 -19.28 -14.15 1.45
CA ALA A 53 -20.41 -13.82 0.59
C ALA A 53 -20.50 -14.77 -0.62
N VAL A 54 -19.37 -15.11 -1.24
CA VAL A 54 -19.31 -16.06 -2.35
C VAL A 54 -19.74 -17.45 -1.89
N ASN A 55 -19.21 -17.94 -0.77
CA ASN A 55 -19.60 -19.25 -0.21
C ASN A 55 -21.10 -19.31 0.09
N ALA A 56 -21.64 -18.29 0.77
CA ALA A 56 -23.07 -18.24 1.06
C ALA A 56 -23.94 -18.18 -0.21
N ALA A 57 -23.46 -17.55 -1.28
CA ALA A 57 -24.17 -17.48 -2.55
C ALA A 57 -24.13 -18.82 -3.31
N ILE A 58 -23.03 -19.57 -3.23
CA ILE A 58 -22.94 -20.95 -3.75
C ILE A 58 -23.90 -21.88 -2.98
N ASP A 59 -23.88 -21.81 -1.64
CA ASP A 59 -24.77 -22.62 -0.78
C ASP A 59 -26.26 -22.32 -1.05
N ALA A 60 -26.58 -21.07 -1.39
CA ALA A 60 -27.92 -20.64 -1.78
C ALA A 60 -28.26 -20.91 -3.26
N ALA A 61 -27.40 -21.63 -4.00
CA ALA A 61 -27.53 -21.91 -5.43
C ALA A 61 -27.70 -20.65 -6.31
N LYS A 62 -27.18 -19.49 -5.88
CA LYS A 62 -27.17 -18.24 -6.63
C LYS A 62 -25.97 -18.13 -7.57
N LEU A 63 -24.85 -18.75 -7.18
CA LEU A 63 -23.64 -18.84 -7.98
C LEU A 63 -23.34 -20.31 -8.24
N SER A 64 -22.89 -20.61 -9.46
CA SER A 64 -22.46 -21.95 -9.85
C SER A 64 -20.99 -22.24 -9.55
N GLY A 65 -20.20 -21.21 -9.23
CA GLY A 65 -18.76 -21.31 -8.95
C GLY A 65 -17.85 -21.21 -10.18
N GLY A 66 -18.39 -21.04 -11.39
CA GLY A 66 -17.60 -20.84 -12.63
C GLY A 66 -17.67 -19.42 -13.20
N GLU A 67 -18.23 -18.48 -12.45
CA GLU A 67 -18.58 -17.14 -12.92
C GLU A 67 -17.46 -16.12 -12.68
N ILE A 68 -17.54 -14.99 -13.39
CA ILE A 68 -16.72 -13.80 -13.13
C ILE A 68 -17.60 -12.78 -12.41
N LEU A 69 -17.18 -12.36 -11.23
CA LEU A 69 -17.86 -11.35 -10.44
C LEU A 69 -17.22 -9.98 -10.68
N HIS A 70 -18.02 -9.01 -11.13
CA HIS A 70 -17.59 -7.61 -11.20
C HIS A 70 -17.68 -6.97 -9.81
N ALA A 71 -16.54 -6.55 -9.28
CA ALA A 71 -16.41 -5.94 -7.97
C ALA A 71 -16.09 -4.44 -8.10
N ARG A 72 -16.65 -3.64 -7.19
CA ARG A 72 -16.37 -2.21 -7.06
C ARG A 72 -16.08 -1.87 -5.61
N MET A 73 -15.00 -1.14 -5.36
CA MET A 73 -14.64 -0.59 -4.06
C MET A 73 -14.56 0.94 -4.15
N ARG A 74 -15.16 1.64 -3.18
CA ARG A 74 -15.08 3.09 -3.05
C ARG A 74 -14.27 3.46 -1.81
N LEU A 75 -13.21 4.25 -1.98
CA LEU A 75 -12.41 4.83 -0.91
C LEU A 75 -12.74 6.32 -0.83
N GLN A 76 -13.33 6.73 0.28
CA GLN A 76 -13.69 8.11 0.55
C GLN A 76 -12.92 8.64 1.77
N ILE A 77 -12.38 9.85 1.67
CA ILE A 77 -11.78 10.59 2.79
C ILE A 77 -12.34 12.02 2.76
N ASP A 78 -13.26 12.30 3.67
CA ASP A 78 -14.07 13.53 3.68
C ASP A 78 -13.20 14.77 3.95
N GLU A 79 -12.16 14.66 4.76
CA GLU A 79 -11.31 15.78 5.15
C GLU A 79 -10.46 16.34 4.00
N ILE A 80 -10.31 15.57 2.92
CA ILE A 80 -9.50 15.95 1.76
C ILE A 80 -10.28 15.82 0.43
N ASP A 81 -11.60 15.68 0.51
CA ASP A 81 -12.48 15.49 -0.65
C ASP A 81 -12.00 14.37 -1.60
N LEU A 82 -11.41 13.31 -1.07
CA LEU A 82 -11.00 12.15 -1.86
C LEU A 82 -12.20 11.23 -2.06
N ASP A 83 -12.53 10.96 -3.32
CA ASP A 83 -13.48 9.93 -3.71
C ASP A 83 -12.91 9.10 -4.86
N LEU A 84 -12.39 7.92 -4.52
CA LEU A 84 -11.77 7.00 -5.46
C LEU A 84 -12.61 5.74 -5.61
N THR A 85 -13.02 5.44 -6.84
CA THR A 85 -13.65 4.17 -7.18
C THR A 85 -12.65 3.26 -7.90
N ILE A 86 -12.53 2.03 -7.42
CA ILE A 86 -11.69 0.98 -8.00
C ILE A 86 -12.61 -0.15 -8.45
N GLU A 87 -12.51 -0.52 -9.72
CA GLU A 87 -13.26 -1.62 -10.32
C GLU A 87 -12.34 -2.78 -10.63
N GLY A 88 -12.87 -4.00 -10.56
CA GLY A 88 -12.11 -5.21 -10.84
C GLY A 88 -13.01 -6.42 -11.08
N GLU A 89 -12.38 -7.51 -11.49
CA GLU A 89 -13.04 -8.78 -11.76
C GLU A 89 -12.48 -9.86 -10.83
N ILE A 90 -13.36 -10.74 -10.34
CA ILE A 90 -13.02 -11.88 -9.50
C ILE A 90 -13.52 -13.14 -10.20
N GLY A 91 -12.61 -13.90 -10.80
CA GLY A 91 -12.91 -15.21 -11.37
C GLY A 91 -13.04 -16.26 -10.29
N LEU A 92 -14.07 -17.11 -10.39
CA LEU A 92 -14.30 -18.22 -9.46
C LEU A 92 -13.71 -19.56 -9.94
N ALA A 93 -13.26 -19.64 -11.20
CA ALA A 93 -12.65 -20.81 -11.84
C ALA A 93 -11.48 -20.43 -12.76
#